data_AF-A0A951K884-F1
#
_entry.id   AF-A0A951K884-F1
#
_cell.length_a   1.000
_cell.length_b   1.000
_cell.length_c   1.000
_cell.angle_alpha   90.00
_cell.angle_beta   90.00
_cell.angle_gamma   90.00
#
_symmetry.space_group_name_H-M   'P 1'
#
loop_
_entity.id
_entity.type
_entity.pdbx_description
1 polymer ?
#
loop_
_entity_poly.entity_id
_entity_poly.type
_entity_poly.pdbx_seq_one_letter_code
_entity_poly.pdbx_strand_id
1 'polypeptide(L)'
;MEKQRLSATVEADLLAAGRTAVAEGRARNLSAWVNDALKRQAEHDRRMAALDRFLESYESEHGEITDSEIRDATRRTRARAVVVRASAAERNTAADPPTSGVA
;
A
#
# COMPACT_ATOMS: atom_id res chain seq x y z
N MET A 1 -17.79 10.50 -18.45
CA MET A 1 -16.90 11.39 -17.67
C MET A 1 -16.11 12.25 -18.64
N GLU A 2 -16.25 13.55 -18.52
CA GLU A 2 -15.54 14.50 -19.37
C GLU A 2 -14.10 14.69 -18.90
N LYS A 3 -13.17 14.80 -19.85
CA LYS A 3 -11.77 15.08 -19.56
C LYS A 3 -11.54 16.57 -19.67
N GLN A 4 -11.03 17.19 -18.61
CA GLN A 4 -10.66 18.59 -18.59
C GLN A 4 -9.14 18.73 -18.71
N ARG A 5 -8.67 19.79 -19.39
CA ARG A 5 -7.23 20.08 -19.48
C ARG A 5 -6.76 20.77 -18.21
N LEU A 6 -5.69 20.24 -17.62
CA LEU A 6 -4.99 20.82 -16.49
C LEU A 6 -3.58 21.24 -16.95
N SER A 7 -3.17 22.45 -16.60
CA SER A 7 -1.78 22.92 -16.73
C SER A 7 -1.19 23.07 -15.34
N ALA A 8 -0.10 22.38 -15.06
CA ALA A 8 0.57 22.39 -13.77
C ALA A 8 2.08 22.26 -13.96
N THR A 9 2.85 22.89 -13.05
CA THR A 9 4.29 22.67 -12.94
C THR A 9 4.52 21.39 -12.15
N VAL A 10 5.38 20.51 -12.66
CA VAL A 10 5.75 19.26 -12.01
C VAL A 10 7.27 19.18 -11.88
N GLU A 11 7.72 18.47 -10.85
CA GLU A 11 9.14 18.18 -10.67
C GLU A 11 9.68 17.35 -11.85
N ALA A 12 10.95 17.59 -12.19
CA ALA A 12 11.61 16.93 -13.32
C ALA A 12 11.61 15.40 -13.17
N ASP A 13 11.84 14.91 -11.95
CA ASP A 13 11.91 13.48 -11.64
C ASP A 13 10.55 12.79 -11.81
N LEU A 14 9.46 13.47 -11.47
CA LEU A 14 8.10 12.97 -11.68
C LEU A 14 7.79 12.87 -13.18
N LEU A 15 8.21 13.86 -13.97
CA LEU A 15 8.05 13.81 -15.42
C LEU A 15 8.86 12.67 -16.04
N ALA A 16 10.09 12.44 -15.56
CA ALA A 16 10.94 11.33 -15.98
C ALA A 16 10.33 9.96 -15.63
N ALA A 17 9.79 9.81 -14.42
CA ALA A 17 9.09 8.60 -14.00
C ALA A 17 7.86 8.30 -14.88
N GLY A 18 7.08 9.35 -15.20
CA GLY A 18 5.92 9.22 -16.09
C GLY A 18 6.31 8.81 -17.51
N ARG A 19 7.39 9.38 -18.07
CA ARG A 19 7.91 8.99 -19.38
C ARG A 19 8.40 7.54 -19.40
N THR A 20 9.10 7.12 -18.36
CA THR A 20 9.56 5.73 -18.18
C THR A 20 8.38 4.77 -18.13
N ALA A 21 7.32 5.13 -17.40
CA ALA A 21 6.09 4.34 -17.34
C ALA A 21 5.40 4.15 -18.69
N VAL A 22 5.46 5.16 -19.55
CA VAL A 22 4.92 5.07 -20.91
C VAL A 22 5.83 4.21 -21.80
N ALA A 23 7.15 4.40 -21.72
CA ALA A 23 8.13 3.64 -22.48
C ALA A 23 8.06 2.12 -22.17
N GLU A 24 7.83 1.77 -20.91
CA GLU A 24 7.66 0.39 -20.45
C GLU A 24 6.24 -0.18 -20.72
N GLY A 25 5.35 0.60 -21.33
CA GLY A 25 3.98 0.16 -21.64
C GLY A 25 3.05 0.06 -20.42
N ARG A 26 3.51 0.43 -19.22
CA ARG A 26 2.68 0.46 -18.00
C ARG A 26 1.57 1.51 -18.08
N ALA A 27 1.73 2.52 -18.94
CA ALA A 27 0.69 3.49 -19.25
C ALA A 27 0.66 3.83 -20.74
N ARG A 28 -0.54 4.06 -21.29
CA ARG A 28 -0.72 4.38 -22.72
C ARG A 28 -0.16 5.74 -23.13
N ASN A 29 -0.15 6.69 -22.21
CA ASN A 29 0.40 8.04 -22.37
C ASN A 29 0.52 8.70 -20.99
N LEU A 30 1.17 9.87 -20.95
CA LEU A 30 1.40 10.60 -19.71
C LEU A 30 0.10 11.01 -19.01
N SER A 31 -0.92 11.45 -19.75
CA SER A 31 -2.21 11.82 -19.16
C SER A 31 -2.91 10.63 -18.50
N ALA A 32 -2.81 9.43 -19.07
CA ALA A 32 -3.34 8.21 -18.47
C ALA A 32 -2.59 7.89 -17.17
N TRP A 33 -1.25 7.98 -17.17
CA TRP A 33 -0.43 7.76 -16.00
C TRP A 33 -0.75 8.75 -14.86
N VAL A 34 -0.84 10.05 -15.16
CA VAL A 34 -1.22 11.08 -14.19
C VAL A 34 -2.63 10.85 -13.66
N ASN A 35 -3.59 10.53 -14.52
CA ASN A 35 -4.97 10.28 -14.10
C ASN A 35 -5.05 9.08 -13.14
N ASP A 36 -4.33 7.99 -13.44
CA ASP A 36 -4.33 6.82 -12.57
C ASP A 36 -3.66 7.10 -11.21
N ALA A 37 -2.60 7.91 -11.18
CA ALA A 37 -2.01 8.39 -9.93
C ALA A 37 -2.99 9.25 -9.11
N LEU A 38 -3.66 10.22 -9.75
CA LEU A 38 -4.64 11.09 -9.10
C LEU A 38 -5.85 10.31 -8.57
N LYS A 39 -6.32 9.29 -9.30
CA LYS A 39 -7.40 8.40 -8.83
C LYS A 39 -6.99 7.63 -7.57
N ARG A 40 -5.79 7.07 -7.55
CA ARG A 40 -5.26 6.35 -6.38
C ARG A 40 -5.17 7.27 -5.17
N GLN A 41 -4.67 8.48 -5.36
CA GLN A 41 -4.61 9.47 -4.29
C GLN A 41 -6.01 9.85 -3.79
N ALA A 42 -6.93 10.20 -4.68
CA ALA A 42 -8.30 10.57 -4.31
C ALA A 42 -9.07 9.41 -3.64
N GLU A 43 -8.77 8.16 -3.98
CA GLU A 43 -9.32 7.01 -3.27
C GLU A 43 -8.71 6.84 -1.88
N HIS A 44 -7.40 6.98 -1.74
CA HIS A 44 -6.71 6.95 -0.46
C HIS A 44 -7.26 8.03 0.48
N ASP A 45 -7.33 9.28 0.02
CA ASP A 45 -7.82 10.42 0.80
C ASP A 45 -9.26 10.20 1.26
N ARG A 46 -10.13 9.68 0.39
CA ARG A 46 -11.52 9.33 0.76
C ARG A 46 -11.59 8.25 1.83
N ARG A 47 -10.71 7.25 1.77
CA ARG A 47 -10.66 6.18 2.79
C ARG A 47 -10.16 6.72 4.13
N MET A 48 -9.14 7.58 4.13
CA MET A 48 -8.62 8.21 5.35
C MET A 48 -9.67 9.12 6.00
N ALA A 49 -10.31 9.99 5.22
CA ALA A 49 -11.39 10.84 5.74
C ALA A 49 -12.59 10.04 6.29
N ALA A 50 -12.88 8.88 5.70
CA ALA A 50 -13.92 7.99 6.22
C ALA A 50 -13.51 7.33 7.55
N LEU A 51 -12.23 6.98 7.70
CA LEU A 51 -11.67 6.45 8.94
C LEU A 51 -11.69 7.52 10.03
N ASP A 52 -11.28 8.75 9.72
CA ASP A 52 -11.29 9.86 10.68
C ASP A 52 -12.71 10.11 11.21
N ARG A 53 -13.70 10.19 10.32
CA ARG A 53 -15.11 10.33 10.72
C ARG A 53 -15.60 9.17 11.59
N PHE A 54 -15.16 7.95 11.28
CA PHE A 54 -15.52 6.78 12.07
C PHE A 54 -14.93 6.87 13.49
N LEU A 55 -13.66 7.26 13.61
CA LEU A 55 -12.99 7.46 14.89
C LEU A 55 -13.67 8.57 15.69
N GLU A 56 -13.95 9.72 15.09
CA GLU A 56 -14.69 10.82 15.73
C GLU A 56 -16.04 10.36 16.29
N SER A 57 -16.80 9.58 15.52
CA SER A 57 -18.08 9.03 15.96
C SER A 57 -17.91 8.09 17.15
N TYR A 58 -16.91 7.20 17.09
CA TYR A 58 -16.63 6.24 18.17
C TYR A 58 -16.19 6.95 19.45
N GLU A 59 -15.30 7.93 19.34
CA GLU A 59 -14.80 8.70 20.49
C GLU A 59 -15.89 9.58 21.11
N SER A 60 -16.83 10.08 20.31
CA SER A 60 -17.98 10.82 20.84
C SER A 60 -18.90 9.95 21.71
N GLU A 61 -18.98 8.65 21.41
CA GLU A 61 -19.81 7.68 22.15
C GLU A 61 -19.07 7.09 23.35
N HIS A 62 -17.77 6.84 23.21
CA HIS A 62 -16.98 6.06 24.18
C HIS A 62 -15.89 6.84 24.92
N GLY A 63 -15.65 8.09 24.55
CA GLY A 63 -14.49 8.87 25.01
C GLY A 63 -13.27 8.68 24.11
N GLU A 64 -12.30 9.58 24.26
CA GLU A 64 -11.05 9.61 23.48
C GLU A 64 -10.26 8.30 23.64
N ILE A 65 -9.73 7.76 22.53
CA ILE A 65 -8.84 6.61 22.58
C ILE A 65 -7.44 7.09 22.95
N THR A 66 -6.99 6.77 24.17
CA THR A 66 -5.68 7.21 24.64
C THR A 66 -4.54 6.29 24.18
N ASP A 67 -3.34 6.86 24.06
CA ASP A 67 -2.09 6.13 23.80
C ASP A 67 -1.83 4.98 24.80
N SER A 68 -2.20 5.17 26.07
CA SER A 68 -2.13 4.12 27.10
C SER A 68 -3.01 2.93 26.77
N GLU A 69 -4.26 3.19 26.38
CA GLU A 69 -5.23 2.14 26.06
C GLU A 69 -4.83 1.39 24.80
N ILE A 70 -4.27 2.07 23.80
CA ILE A 70 -3.72 1.44 22.59
C ILE A 70 -2.56 0.50 22.97
N ARG A 71 -1.64 0.94 23.84
CA ARG A 71 -0.52 0.09 24.30
C ARG A 71 -1.02 -1.13 25.06
N ASP A 72 -1.99 -0.96 25.94
CA ASP A 72 -2.54 -2.06 26.74
C ASP A 72 -3.36 -3.03 25.90
N ALA A 73 -4.13 -2.53 24.93
CA ALA A 73 -4.80 -3.35 23.94
C ALA A 73 -3.80 -4.16 23.10
N THR A 74 -2.74 -3.51 22.60
CA THR A 74 -1.68 -4.18 21.84
C THR A 74 -1.00 -5.27 22.65
N ARG A 75 -0.69 -4.99 23.92
CA ARG A 75 -0.11 -5.97 24.86
C ARG A 75 -1.02 -7.17 25.04
N ARG A 76 -2.32 -6.94 25.27
CA ARG A 76 -3.33 -8.01 25.42
C ARG A 76 -3.47 -8.84 24.15
N THR A 77 -3.50 -8.21 22.98
CA THR A 77 -3.59 -8.90 21.69
C THR A 77 -2.36 -9.77 21.44
N ARG A 78 -1.15 -9.25 21.70
CA ARG A 78 0.08 -10.03 21.58
C ARG A 78 0.12 -11.22 22.55
N ALA A 79 -0.33 -11.04 23.79
CA ALA A 79 -0.37 -12.12 24.78
C ALA A 79 -1.33 -13.26 24.39
N ARG A 80 -2.32 -12.99 23.53
CA ARG A 80 -3.32 -13.95 23.05
C ARG A 80 -3.04 -14.45 21.62
N ALA A 81 -1.99 -13.96 20.97
CA ALA A 81 -1.69 -14.30 19.59
C ALA A 81 -1.13 -15.72 19.49
N VAL A 82 -1.70 -16.53 18.59
CA VAL A 82 -1.16 -17.86 18.25
C VAL A 82 -0.02 -17.68 17.24
N VAL A 83 1.20 -18.04 17.62
CA VAL A 83 2.37 -17.95 16.75
C VAL A 83 2.40 -19.15 15.81
N VAL A 84 2.09 -18.94 14.53
CA VAL A 84 2.29 -19.94 13.48
C VAL A 84 3.73 -19.84 12.97
N ARG A 85 4.57 -20.82 13.29
CA ARG A 85 5.92 -20.94 12.74
C ARG A 85 5.89 -21.90 11.55
N ALA A 86 6.28 -21.42 10.37
CA ALA A 86 6.53 -22.30 9.22
C ALA A 86 7.66 -23.28 9.56
N SER A 87 7.35 -24.58 9.49
CA SER A 87 8.28 -25.67 9.79
C SER A 87 9.47 -25.66 8.83
N ALA A 88 10.66 -25.95 9.34
CA ALA A 88 11.91 -25.94 8.59
C ALA A 88 11.92 -26.87 7.35
N ALA A 89 10.97 -27.80 7.25
CA ALA A 89 10.82 -28.71 6.11
C ALA A 89 10.56 -27.98 4.77
N GLU A 90 9.93 -26.80 4.76
CA GLU A 90 9.68 -26.03 3.53
C GLU A 90 10.90 -25.21 3.06
N ARG A 91 11.89 -24.98 3.93
CA ARG A 91 13.10 -24.21 3.56
C ARG A 91 14.16 -25.04 2.84
N ASN A 92 14.13 -26.37 2.95
CA ASN A 92 15.13 -27.25 2.33
C ASN A 92 14.74 -27.75 0.93
N THR A 93 13.48 -27.62 0.50
CA THR A 93 13.03 -28.06 -0.83
C THR A 93 13.25 -27.05 -1.94
N ALA A 94 13.71 -25.83 -1.63
CA ALA A 94 14.00 -24.79 -2.62
C ALA A 94 15.51 -24.65 -2.96
N ALA A 95 16.37 -25.51 -2.40
CA ALA A 95 17.83 -25.39 -2.51
C ALA A 95 18.52 -26.63 -3.09
N ASP A 96 18.02 -27.17 -4.21
CA ASP A 96 18.79 -28.10 -5.03
C ASP A 96 18.33 -28.06 -6.51
N PRO A 97 19.10 -27.43 -7.43
CA PRO A 97 19.04 -27.76 -8.85
C PRO A 97 20.02 -28.92 -9.16
N PRO A 98 19.59 -30.00 -9.84
CA PRO A 98 20.53 -31.03 -10.26
C PRO A 98 21.50 -30.44 -11.30
N THR A 99 22.77 -30.37 -10.92
CA THR A 99 23.88 -30.17 -11.85
C THR A 99 24.06 -31.49 -12.58
N SER A 100 23.65 -31.58 -13.84
CA SER A 100 24.01 -32.70 -14.72
C SER A 100 24.64 -32.15 -15.98
N GLY A 101 25.97 -32.06 -15.96
CA GLY A 101 26.80 -32.09 -17.14
C GLY A 101 27.40 -33.48 -17.34
N VAL A 102 27.93 -33.69 -18.55
CA VAL A 102 28.72 -34.82 -19.07
C VAL A 102 27.91 -35.93 -19.76
N ALA A 103 27.76 -35.82 -21.08
CA ALA A 103 28.61 -36.51 -22.07
C ALA A 103 28.37 -35.91 -23.46
#